data_AF-A0AB35MMS4-F1
#
_entry.id   AF-A0AB35MMS4-F1
#
_cell.length_a   1.000
_cell.length_b   1.000
_cell.length_c   1.000
_cell.angle_alpha   90.00
_cell.angle_beta   90.00
_cell.angle_gamma   90.00
#
_symmetry.space_group_name_H-M   'P 1'
#
loop_
_entity.id
_entity.type
_entity.pdbx_description
1 polymer ?
#
loop_
_entity_poly.entity_id
_entity_poly.type
_entity_poly.pdbx_seq_one_letter_code
_entity_poly.pdbx_strand_id
1 'polypeptide(L)'
;MTKAKKWKIGIILFLGLVASVLIAIGEREFWKHQENHIPDGTYQMVKYEAKSAYSNELINWTERGENNDSLYEDFIVVENMKSQFYYVFVGDGEPFVSPFEHDEKIPQTFDPRTGTLKQDLTVSEYKALVISHIDKISKKGEEYSRVKEVSVQRCVDDYKKMLKQKRTYEKRPNGLVLTVYADDGHIESRRTFKRLSSEEAEELKSGYDRDYEYALEHHKGWDHYGDYAIWR
;
A
#
# COMPACT_ATOMS: atom_id res chain seq x y z
N MET A 1 -35.61 -12.83 -54.39
CA MET A 1 -35.56 -12.17 -53.07
C MET A 1 -35.54 -10.66 -53.27
N THR A 2 -36.52 -9.92 -52.74
CA THR A 2 -36.60 -8.45 -52.85
C THR A 2 -35.48 -7.75 -52.06
N LYS A 3 -35.01 -6.57 -52.52
CA LYS A 3 -33.95 -5.77 -51.85
C LYS A 3 -34.20 -5.60 -50.33
N ALA A 4 -35.47 -5.44 -49.93
CA ALA A 4 -35.89 -5.33 -48.54
C ALA A 4 -35.57 -6.58 -47.68
N LYS A 5 -35.65 -7.80 -48.24
CA LYS A 5 -35.29 -9.03 -47.51
C LYS A 5 -33.78 -9.16 -47.26
N LYS A 6 -32.95 -8.72 -48.22
CA LYS A 6 -31.49 -8.76 -48.09
C LYS A 6 -30.97 -7.79 -47.01
N TRP A 7 -31.55 -6.60 -46.91
CA TRP A 7 -31.17 -5.62 -45.88
C TRP A 7 -31.51 -6.11 -44.47
N LYS A 8 -32.69 -6.69 -44.25
CA LYS A 8 -33.07 -7.25 -42.93
C LYS A 8 -32.09 -8.33 -42.45
N ILE A 9 -31.62 -9.20 -43.34
CA ILE A 9 -30.60 -10.22 -43.01
C ILE A 9 -29.26 -9.56 -42.66
N GLY A 10 -28.85 -8.54 -43.41
CA GLY A 10 -27.62 -7.79 -43.12
C GLY A 10 -27.64 -7.10 -41.75
N ILE A 11 -28.78 -6.52 -41.34
CA ILE A 11 -28.95 -5.91 -40.01
C ILE A 11 -28.83 -6.97 -38.91
N ILE A 12 -29.49 -8.12 -39.07
CA ILE A 12 -29.44 -9.20 -38.06
C ILE A 12 -28.01 -9.73 -37.90
N LEU A 13 -27.29 -9.95 -39.00
CA LEU A 13 -25.89 -10.38 -38.95
C LEU A 13 -24.99 -9.34 -38.29
N PHE A 14 -25.19 -8.05 -38.61
CA PHE A 14 -24.45 -6.96 -37.98
C PHE A 14 -24.72 -6.89 -36.48
N LEU A 15 -26.00 -6.93 -36.06
CA LEU A 15 -26.36 -6.91 -34.64
C LEU A 15 -25.84 -8.15 -33.89
N GLY A 16 -25.89 -9.33 -34.51
CA GLY A 16 -25.33 -10.56 -33.95
C GLY A 16 -23.81 -10.48 -33.74
N LEU A 17 -23.10 -9.88 -34.71
CA LEU A 17 -21.66 -9.66 -34.59
C LEU A 17 -21.33 -8.64 -33.48
N VAL A 18 -22.07 -7.54 -33.40
CA VAL A 18 -21.93 -6.53 -32.33
C VAL A 18 -22.18 -7.15 -30.96
N ALA A 19 -23.25 -7.93 -30.80
CA ALA A 19 -23.55 -8.61 -29.54
C ALA A 19 -22.44 -9.60 -29.14
N SER A 20 -21.90 -10.35 -30.10
CA SER A 20 -20.79 -11.30 -29.84
C SER A 20 -19.52 -10.59 -29.37
N VAL A 21 -19.19 -9.46 -29.98
CA VAL A 21 -18.04 -8.63 -29.57
C VAL A 21 -18.25 -8.07 -28.16
N LEU A 22 -19.45 -7.59 -27.83
CA LEU A 22 -19.77 -7.09 -26.49
C LEU A 22 -19.68 -8.19 -25.41
N ILE A 23 -20.17 -9.40 -25.71
CA ILE A 23 -20.03 -10.56 -24.82
C ILE A 23 -18.55 -10.87 -24.59
N ALA A 24 -17.74 -10.95 -25.65
CA ALA A 24 -16.32 -11.24 -25.53
C ALA A 24 -15.55 -10.18 -24.72
N ILE A 25 -15.90 -8.89 -24.87
CA ILE A 25 -15.33 -7.80 -24.05
C ILE A 25 -15.75 -7.96 -22.59
N GLY A 26 -17.04 -8.22 -22.34
CA GLY A 26 -17.57 -8.42 -20.99
C GLY A 26 -16.94 -9.62 -20.28
N GLU A 27 -16.79 -10.75 -20.96
CA GLU A 27 -16.12 -11.94 -20.44
C GLU A 27 -14.66 -11.66 -20.11
N ARG A 28 -13.92 -10.98 -20.98
CA ARG A 28 -12.52 -10.62 -20.73
C ARG A 28 -12.36 -9.75 -19.49
N GLU A 29 -13.18 -8.70 -19.34
CA GLU A 29 -13.13 -7.82 -18.18
C GLU A 29 -13.53 -8.55 -16.89
N PHE A 30 -14.51 -9.46 -16.97
CA PHE A 30 -14.91 -10.31 -15.85
C PHE A 30 -13.77 -11.24 -15.42
N TRP A 31 -13.14 -11.96 -16.34
CA TRP A 31 -12.03 -12.87 -16.02
C TRP A 31 -10.83 -12.11 -15.46
N LYS A 32 -10.48 -10.97 -16.04
CA LYS A 32 -9.40 -10.11 -15.53
C LYS A 32 -9.70 -9.61 -14.11
N HIS A 33 -10.95 -9.28 -13.83
CA HIS A 33 -11.37 -8.90 -12.49
C HIS A 33 -11.19 -10.05 -11.48
N GLN A 34 -11.61 -11.26 -11.83
CA GLN A 34 -11.46 -12.45 -10.97
C GLN A 34 -9.98 -12.83 -10.76
N GLU A 35 -9.16 -12.71 -11.81
CA GLU A 35 -7.73 -12.97 -11.77
C GLU A 35 -7.02 -12.03 -10.78
N ASN A 36 -7.37 -10.74 -10.81
CA ASN A 36 -6.76 -9.73 -9.93
C ASN A 36 -7.49 -9.54 -8.61
N HIS A 37 -8.60 -10.25 -8.35
CA HIS A 37 -9.30 -10.14 -7.08
C HIS A 37 -8.43 -10.68 -5.94
N ILE A 38 -8.07 -9.81 -4.98
CA ILE A 38 -7.34 -10.15 -3.76
C ILE A 38 -8.35 -10.53 -2.68
N PRO A 39 -8.31 -11.77 -2.17
CA PRO A 39 -9.20 -12.18 -1.09
C PRO A 39 -8.96 -11.37 0.19
N ASP A 40 -10.02 -11.19 0.97
CA ASP A 40 -9.93 -10.54 2.28
C ASP A 40 -8.99 -11.31 3.22
N GLY A 41 -8.27 -10.57 4.06
CA GLY A 41 -7.38 -11.15 5.07
C GLY A 41 -6.10 -10.35 5.27
N THR A 42 -5.24 -10.88 6.14
CA THR A 42 -3.95 -10.28 6.48
C THR A 42 -2.84 -10.93 5.67
N TYR A 43 -1.94 -10.12 5.15
CA TYR A 43 -0.77 -10.56 4.40
C TYR A 43 0.49 -9.93 4.99
N GLN A 44 1.44 -10.75 5.41
CA GLN A 44 2.71 -10.30 5.98
C GLN A 44 3.79 -10.26 4.89
N MET A 45 4.63 -9.23 4.92
CA MET A 45 5.75 -9.11 4.01
C MET A 45 6.79 -10.19 4.32
N VAL A 46 7.21 -10.89 3.28
CA VAL A 46 8.26 -11.93 3.35
C VAL A 46 9.49 -11.57 2.53
N LYS A 47 9.41 -10.52 1.71
CA LYS A 47 10.53 -10.04 0.91
C LYS A 47 10.34 -8.57 0.54
N TYR A 48 11.36 -7.77 0.79
CA TYR A 48 11.46 -6.39 0.34
C TYR A 48 12.68 -6.20 -0.58
N GLU A 49 12.42 -5.73 -1.80
CA GLU A 49 13.46 -5.37 -2.77
C GLU A 49 13.38 -3.88 -3.06
N ALA A 50 14.49 -3.16 -2.97
CA ALA A 50 14.55 -1.75 -3.34
C ALA A 50 15.94 -1.38 -3.83
N LYS A 51 16.02 -0.32 -4.63
CA LYS A 51 17.32 0.18 -5.10
C LYS A 51 18.21 0.62 -3.95
N SER A 52 19.49 0.33 -4.08
CA SER A 52 20.50 0.87 -3.17
C SER A 52 20.90 2.27 -3.62
N ALA A 53 21.33 3.12 -2.68
CA ALA A 53 22.01 4.37 -3.01
C ALA A 53 23.30 4.16 -3.83
N TYR A 54 23.85 2.94 -3.83
CA TYR A 54 25.12 2.61 -4.48
C TYR A 54 24.97 1.76 -5.75
N SER A 55 23.75 1.30 -6.08
CA SER A 55 23.51 0.45 -7.26
C SER A 55 22.12 0.69 -7.84
N ASN A 56 22.04 0.69 -9.18
CA ASN A 56 20.75 0.71 -9.89
C ASN A 56 20.01 -0.64 -9.84
N GLU A 57 20.61 -1.66 -9.24
CA GLU A 57 20.02 -2.98 -9.03
C GLU A 57 19.10 -2.98 -7.79
N LEU A 58 18.04 -3.78 -7.87
CA LEU A 58 17.18 -4.06 -6.73
C LEU A 58 17.91 -5.01 -5.78
N ILE A 59 18.10 -4.58 -4.53
CA ILE A 59 18.71 -5.39 -3.49
C ILE A 59 17.60 -5.95 -2.59
N ASN A 60 17.74 -7.20 -2.17
CA ASN A 60 16.90 -7.82 -1.15
C ASN A 60 17.27 -7.25 0.24
N TRP A 61 16.43 -6.36 0.75
CA TRP A 61 16.61 -5.73 2.06
C TRP A 61 16.20 -6.64 3.22
N THR A 62 15.34 -7.64 2.98
CA THR A 62 14.99 -8.63 4.02
C THR A 62 16.21 -9.48 4.39
N GLU A 63 16.92 -10.04 3.42
CA GLU A 63 18.14 -10.83 3.67
C GLU A 63 19.27 -9.98 4.28
N ARG A 64 19.40 -8.72 3.86
CA ARG A 64 20.37 -7.81 4.46
C ARG A 64 20.00 -7.48 5.91
N GLY A 65 18.73 -7.32 6.21
CA GLY A 65 18.24 -7.04 7.55
C GLY A 65 18.44 -8.19 8.52
N GLU A 66 18.24 -9.43 8.08
CA GLU A 66 18.54 -10.65 8.88
C GLU A 66 20.01 -10.71 9.28
N ASN A 67 20.90 -10.15 8.45
CA ASN A 67 22.34 -10.09 8.73
C ASN A 67 22.76 -8.84 9.53
N ASN A 68 21.89 -7.86 9.72
CA ASN A 68 22.20 -6.58 10.39
C ASN A 68 21.22 -6.26 11.53
N ASP A 69 20.53 -7.26 12.09
CA ASP A 69 19.55 -7.16 13.18
C ASP A 69 18.49 -6.05 12.96
N SER A 70 18.15 -5.74 11.71
CA SER A 70 17.27 -4.62 11.32
C SER A 70 16.37 -5.00 10.16
N LEU A 71 15.11 -5.32 10.43
CA LEU A 71 14.16 -5.89 9.46
C LEU A 71 12.90 -5.06 9.29
N TYR A 72 12.36 -5.05 8.07
CA TYR A 72 11.00 -4.57 7.82
C TYR A 72 10.05 -5.77 7.83
N GLU A 73 9.07 -5.75 8.73
CA GLU A 73 8.06 -6.80 8.91
C GLU A 73 6.63 -6.30 8.60
N ASP A 74 6.54 -5.35 7.68
CA ASP A 74 5.29 -4.75 7.23
C ASP A 74 4.20 -5.79 6.95
N PHE A 75 2.94 -5.43 7.20
CA PHE A 75 1.81 -6.24 6.78
C PHE A 75 0.67 -5.39 6.23
N ILE A 76 -0.20 -6.03 5.46
CA ILE A 76 -1.38 -5.39 4.90
C ILE A 76 -2.63 -6.15 5.31
N VAL A 77 -3.67 -5.42 5.67
CA VAL A 77 -5.00 -5.96 5.89
C VAL A 77 -5.86 -5.58 4.70
N VAL A 78 -6.44 -6.57 4.02
CA VAL A 78 -7.29 -6.38 2.85
C VAL A 78 -8.72 -6.71 3.21
N GLU A 79 -9.65 -5.81 2.90
CA GLU A 79 -11.09 -6.00 3.03
C GLU A 79 -11.79 -5.34 1.85
N ASN A 80 -12.55 -6.12 1.09
CA ASN A 80 -13.33 -5.66 -0.05
C ASN A 80 -12.50 -4.84 -1.06
N MET A 81 -11.32 -5.37 -1.44
CA MET A 81 -10.35 -4.73 -2.33
C MET A 81 -9.78 -3.40 -1.82
N LYS A 82 -10.08 -3.00 -0.58
CA LYS A 82 -9.40 -1.93 0.12
C LYS A 82 -8.34 -2.53 1.01
N SER A 83 -7.29 -1.75 1.26
CA SER A 83 -6.20 -2.18 2.11
C SER A 83 -5.76 -1.08 3.05
N GLN A 84 -5.28 -1.53 4.19
CA GLN A 84 -4.54 -0.74 5.15
C GLN A 84 -3.14 -1.33 5.26
N PHE A 85 -2.13 -0.47 5.14
CA PHE A 85 -0.74 -0.84 5.28
C PHE A 85 -0.27 -0.57 6.70
N TYR A 86 0.49 -1.51 7.27
CA TYR A 86 1.05 -1.46 8.61
C TYR A 86 2.57 -1.58 8.49
N TYR A 87 3.28 -0.59 9.01
CA TYR A 87 4.74 -0.52 8.97
C TYR A 87 5.31 -1.08 10.26
N VAL A 88 6.24 -2.01 10.15
CA VAL A 88 6.91 -2.60 11.31
C VAL A 88 8.39 -2.63 11.02
N PHE A 89 9.17 -1.98 11.87
CA PHE A 89 10.62 -2.09 11.87
C PHE A 89 11.03 -2.93 13.07
N VAL A 90 11.93 -3.88 12.91
CA VAL A 90 12.50 -4.66 14.02
C VAL A 90 13.98 -4.30 14.08
N GLY A 91 14.45 -3.77 15.22
CA GLY A 91 15.85 -3.41 15.45
C GLY A 91 16.38 -4.09 16.69
N ASP A 92 17.58 -4.68 16.64
CA ASP A 92 18.21 -5.41 17.74
C ASP A 92 17.34 -6.54 18.34
N GLY A 93 16.48 -7.13 17.51
CA GLY A 93 15.55 -8.20 17.90
C GLY A 93 14.28 -7.73 18.61
N GLU A 94 14.06 -6.41 18.77
CA GLU A 94 12.84 -5.85 19.33
C GLU A 94 12.00 -5.15 18.24
N PRO A 95 10.68 -5.39 18.19
CA PRO A 95 9.80 -4.67 17.28
C PRO A 95 9.71 -3.19 17.70
N PHE A 96 10.06 -2.33 16.77
CA PHE A 96 9.85 -0.89 16.82
C PHE A 96 8.66 -0.52 15.93
N VAL A 97 7.54 -0.24 16.57
CA VAL A 97 6.38 0.38 15.90
C VAL A 97 6.47 1.89 16.11
N SER A 98 6.68 2.63 15.02
CA SER A 98 6.68 4.10 15.08
C SER A 98 5.27 4.59 15.42
N PRO A 99 5.08 5.37 16.51
CA PRO A 99 3.78 5.92 16.82
C PRO A 99 3.23 6.77 15.67
N PHE A 100 4.13 7.43 14.93
CA PHE A 100 3.85 8.34 13.82
C PHE A 100 3.38 7.61 12.54
N GLU A 101 3.90 6.42 12.25
CA GLU A 101 3.52 5.64 11.06
C GLU A 101 2.20 4.86 11.28
N HIS A 102 1.77 4.71 12.54
CA HIS A 102 0.70 3.80 12.94
C HIS A 102 -0.74 4.29 12.72
N ASP A 103 -1.08 5.55 13.00
CA ASP A 103 -2.49 6.01 12.85
C ASP A 103 -2.83 6.41 11.41
N GLU A 104 -1.82 6.60 10.56
CA GLU A 104 -2.00 6.84 9.14
C GLU A 104 -2.19 5.52 8.40
N LYS A 105 -3.22 4.76 8.77
CA LYS A 105 -3.74 3.67 7.94
C LYS A 105 -4.23 4.29 6.63
N ILE A 106 -3.33 4.56 5.70
CA ILE A 106 -3.66 5.22 4.43
C ILE A 106 -4.52 4.22 3.67
N PRO A 107 -5.82 4.49 3.49
CA PRO A 107 -6.67 3.60 2.74
C PRO A 107 -6.19 3.58 1.29
N GLN A 108 -6.00 2.36 0.78
CA GLN A 108 -5.62 2.13 -0.61
C GLN A 108 -6.57 1.15 -1.25
N THR A 109 -6.96 1.40 -2.49
CA THR A 109 -7.86 0.53 -3.24
C THR A 109 -7.10 -0.20 -4.35
N PHE A 110 -7.21 -1.52 -4.34
CA PHE A 110 -6.80 -2.38 -5.46
C PHE A 110 -7.80 -2.24 -6.60
N ASP A 111 -7.32 -1.90 -7.79
CA ASP A 111 -8.11 -1.87 -9.02
C ASP A 111 -7.88 -3.17 -9.81
N PRO A 112 -8.80 -4.14 -9.76
CA PRO A 112 -8.66 -5.41 -10.46
C PRO A 112 -8.78 -5.33 -11.98
N ARG A 113 -9.31 -4.23 -12.54
CA ARG A 113 -9.36 -4.04 -13.99
C ARG A 113 -7.99 -3.66 -14.54
N THR A 114 -7.23 -2.88 -13.78
CA THR A 114 -5.93 -2.35 -14.22
C THR A 114 -4.74 -3.03 -13.57
N GLY A 115 -4.93 -3.77 -12.47
CA GLY A 115 -3.84 -4.30 -11.65
C GLY A 115 -3.07 -3.20 -10.94
N THR A 116 -3.70 -2.05 -10.67
CA THR A 116 -3.07 -0.90 -10.02
C THR A 116 -3.56 -0.72 -8.58
N LEU A 117 -2.73 -0.10 -7.75
CA LEU A 117 -3.05 0.25 -6.37
C LEU A 117 -3.09 1.77 -6.25
N LYS A 118 -4.19 2.32 -5.73
CA LYS A 118 -4.40 3.77 -5.61
C LYS A 118 -4.60 4.16 -4.17
N GLN A 119 -4.14 5.35 -3.81
CA GLN A 119 -4.41 5.97 -2.51
C GLN A 119 -5.76 6.68 -2.58
N ASP A 120 -6.58 6.52 -1.53
CA ASP A 120 -7.95 7.03 -1.54
C ASP A 120 -8.07 8.46 -1.01
N LEU A 121 -7.07 8.97 -0.27
CA LEU A 121 -7.14 10.30 0.34
C LEU A 121 -6.66 11.40 -0.62
N THR A 122 -7.34 12.54 -0.59
CA THR A 122 -6.79 13.78 -1.13
C THR A 122 -5.64 14.28 -0.27
N VAL A 123 -4.79 15.17 -0.82
CA VAL A 123 -3.68 15.79 -0.08
C VAL A 123 -4.18 16.53 1.18
N SER A 124 -5.35 17.18 1.11
CA SER A 124 -5.93 17.91 2.24
C SER A 124 -6.45 16.98 3.33
N GLU A 125 -7.09 15.86 2.95
CA GLU A 125 -7.55 14.84 3.91
C GLU A 125 -6.36 14.16 4.59
N TYR A 126 -5.33 13.81 3.83
CA TYR A 126 -4.09 13.27 4.37
C TYR A 126 -3.41 14.27 5.32
N LYS A 127 -3.30 15.55 4.95
CA LYS A 127 -2.77 16.60 5.83
C LYS A 127 -3.55 16.70 7.15
N ALA A 128 -4.88 16.64 7.10
CA ALA A 128 -5.70 16.70 8.30
C ALA A 128 -5.49 15.48 9.21
N LEU A 129 -5.32 14.29 8.61
CA LEU A 129 -5.00 13.06 9.32
C LEU A 129 -3.65 13.17 10.06
N VAL A 130 -2.60 13.59 9.35
CA VAL A 130 -1.25 13.81 9.91
C VAL A 130 -1.29 14.80 11.08
N ILE A 131 -1.98 15.95 10.91
CA ILE A 131 -2.12 16.97 11.96
C ILE A 131 -2.81 16.40 13.20
N SER A 132 -3.93 15.69 13.01
CA SER A 132 -4.70 15.09 14.11
C SER A 132 -3.87 14.07 14.88
N HIS A 133 -3.06 13.29 14.17
CA HIS A 133 -2.22 12.28 14.78
C HIS A 133 -1.07 12.91 15.57
N ILE A 134 -0.37 13.87 14.95
CA ILE A 134 0.65 14.68 15.61
C ILE A 134 0.08 15.36 16.86
N ASP A 135 -1.15 15.84 16.85
CA ASP A 135 -1.78 16.43 18.05
C ASP A 135 -2.03 15.41 19.19
N LYS A 136 -2.33 14.15 18.84
CA LYS A 136 -2.57 13.06 19.81
C LYS A 136 -1.30 12.66 20.56
N ILE A 137 -0.17 12.65 19.87
CA ILE A 137 1.12 12.23 20.44
C ILE A 137 1.89 13.37 21.12
N SER A 138 1.67 14.63 20.74
CA SER A 138 2.21 15.74 21.52
C SER A 138 1.53 15.92 22.86
N LYS A 139 2.32 15.87 23.92
CA LYS A 139 1.97 16.58 25.14
C LYS A 139 2.13 18.08 24.89
N LYS A 140 1.07 18.86 25.17
CA LYS A 140 0.98 20.30 24.87
C LYS A 140 2.20 21.08 25.40
N GLY A 141 2.90 21.80 24.52
CA GLY A 141 4.01 22.71 24.82
C GLY A 141 4.42 23.54 23.59
N GLU A 142 5.14 24.66 23.78
CA GLU A 142 5.54 25.57 22.69
C GLU A 142 6.58 24.97 21.73
N GLU A 143 7.48 24.11 22.23
CA GLU A 143 8.55 23.50 21.44
C GLU A 143 8.01 22.56 20.34
N TYR A 144 6.94 21.82 20.66
CA TYR A 144 6.27 20.93 19.72
C TYR A 144 5.62 21.68 18.54
N SER A 145 5.17 22.92 18.76
CA SER A 145 4.56 23.75 17.71
C SER A 145 5.54 24.04 16.56
N ARG A 146 6.84 24.21 16.87
CA ARG A 146 7.87 24.53 15.87
C ARG A 146 8.22 23.35 14.96
N VAL A 147 8.25 22.13 15.51
CA VAL A 147 8.57 20.92 14.73
C VAL A 147 7.34 20.39 14.00
N LYS A 148 6.13 20.58 14.55
CA LYS A 148 4.86 20.15 13.95
C LYS A 148 4.69 20.61 12.51
N GLU A 149 4.89 21.89 12.22
CA GLU A 149 4.69 22.41 10.86
C GLU A 149 5.64 21.76 9.84
N VAL A 150 6.91 21.62 10.20
CA VAL A 150 7.93 20.99 9.35
C VAL A 150 7.63 19.50 9.15
N SER A 151 7.24 18.79 10.20
CA SER A 151 6.86 17.37 10.13
C SER A 151 5.65 17.17 9.22
N VAL A 152 4.57 17.94 9.42
CA VAL A 152 3.38 17.88 8.56
C VAL A 152 3.74 18.15 7.10
N GLN A 153 4.57 19.16 6.85
CA GLN A 153 4.96 19.52 5.50
C GLN A 153 5.72 18.38 4.79
N ARG A 154 6.64 17.71 5.49
CA ARG A 154 7.38 16.55 4.96
C ARG A 154 6.44 15.39 4.62
N CYS A 155 5.59 14.97 5.55
CA CYS A 155 4.60 13.90 5.31
C CYS A 155 3.74 14.23 4.08
N VAL A 156 3.24 15.47 3.99
CA VAL A 156 2.41 15.92 2.86
C VAL A 156 3.18 15.90 1.53
N ASP A 157 4.45 16.29 1.51
CA ASP A 157 5.25 16.29 0.29
C ASP A 157 5.60 14.87 -0.17
N ASP A 158 5.86 13.95 0.76
CA ASP A 158 6.06 12.54 0.43
C ASP A 158 4.76 11.88 -0.03
N TYR A 159 3.62 12.22 0.59
CA TYR A 159 2.32 11.78 0.09
C TYR A 159 2.04 12.26 -1.33
N LYS A 160 2.38 13.51 -1.67
CA LYS A 160 2.28 14.03 -3.05
C LYS A 160 3.16 13.27 -4.04
N LYS A 161 4.37 12.84 -3.62
CA LYS A 161 5.22 11.96 -4.46
C LYS A 161 4.56 10.61 -4.64
N MET A 162 4.05 10.03 -3.55
CA MET A 162 3.30 8.79 -3.58
C MET A 162 2.12 8.87 -4.55
N LEU A 163 1.31 9.93 -4.55
CA LEU A 163 0.18 10.08 -5.47
C LEU A 163 0.58 10.10 -6.96
N LYS A 164 1.82 10.44 -7.30
CA LYS A 164 2.33 10.46 -8.68
C LYS A 164 2.91 9.11 -9.11
N GLN A 165 3.44 8.35 -8.16
CA GLN A 165 4.07 7.06 -8.42
C GLN A 165 3.05 6.04 -8.94
N LYS A 166 3.42 5.35 -10.03
CA LYS A 166 2.67 4.19 -10.49
C LYS A 166 2.91 3.03 -9.52
N ARG A 167 1.82 2.45 -9.03
CA ARG A 167 1.84 1.21 -8.23
C ARG A 167 1.03 0.14 -8.91
N THR A 168 1.59 -1.05 -9.02
CA THR A 168 0.89 -2.23 -9.49
C THR A 168 0.94 -3.34 -8.45
N TYR A 169 0.03 -4.29 -8.60
CA TYR A 169 0.04 -5.50 -7.81
C TYR A 169 -0.16 -6.73 -8.69
N GLU A 170 0.33 -7.85 -8.23
CA GLU A 170 0.15 -9.16 -8.85
C GLU A 170 -0.33 -10.15 -7.79
N LYS A 171 -1.48 -10.78 -8.04
CA LYS A 171 -1.99 -11.85 -7.17
C LYS A 171 -1.10 -13.09 -7.30
N ARG A 172 -0.80 -13.72 -6.16
CA ARG A 172 -0.14 -15.03 -6.08
C ARG A 172 -1.09 -16.04 -5.42
N PRO A 173 -0.89 -17.36 -5.59
CA PRO A 173 -1.77 -18.37 -4.97
C PRO A 173 -1.98 -18.18 -3.45
N ASN A 174 -0.92 -17.83 -2.73
CA ASN A 174 -0.92 -17.63 -1.28
C ASN A 174 -0.44 -16.23 -0.87
N GLY A 175 -0.68 -15.21 -1.70
CA GLY A 175 -0.11 -13.89 -1.43
C GLY A 175 -0.28 -12.89 -2.55
N LEU A 176 0.54 -11.85 -2.51
CA LEU A 176 0.61 -10.84 -3.57
C LEU A 176 1.97 -10.17 -3.61
N VAL A 177 2.25 -9.52 -4.74
CA VAL A 177 3.44 -8.70 -4.92
C VAL A 177 3.00 -7.28 -5.23
N LEU A 178 3.50 -6.30 -4.49
CA LEU A 178 3.37 -4.88 -4.81
C LEU A 178 4.63 -4.40 -5.52
N THR A 179 4.48 -3.64 -6.60
CA THR A 179 5.60 -3.00 -7.30
C THR A 179 5.36 -1.50 -7.40
N VAL A 180 6.35 -0.72 -6.99
CA VAL A 180 6.39 0.75 -7.13
C VAL A 180 7.36 1.10 -8.24
N TYR A 181 6.94 2.00 -9.13
CA TYR A 181 7.76 2.49 -10.23
C TYR A 181 8.13 3.95 -10.01
N ALA A 182 9.35 4.28 -10.39
CA ALA A 182 9.80 5.65 -10.53
C ALA A 182 9.16 6.32 -11.75
N ASP A 183 9.29 7.65 -11.83
CA ASP A 183 8.71 8.48 -12.89
C ASP A 183 9.21 8.12 -14.30
N ASP A 184 10.42 7.58 -14.43
CA ASP A 184 11.01 7.13 -15.70
C ASP A 184 10.64 5.68 -16.07
N GLY A 185 9.81 5.02 -15.25
CA GLY A 185 9.27 3.69 -15.48
C GLY A 185 10.11 2.52 -14.97
N HIS A 186 11.28 2.75 -14.35
CA HIS A 186 12.02 1.66 -13.70
C HIS A 186 11.36 1.25 -12.38
N ILE A 187 11.63 0.02 -11.92
CA ILE A 187 11.16 -0.46 -10.62
C ILE A 187 11.99 0.21 -9.52
N GLU A 188 11.30 0.93 -8.64
CA GLU A 188 11.88 1.59 -7.46
C GLU A 188 11.91 0.61 -6.28
N SER A 189 10.80 -0.09 -6.04
CA SER A 189 10.72 -1.13 -5.03
C SER A 189 9.69 -2.21 -5.35
N ARG A 190 9.88 -3.37 -4.73
CA ARG A 190 8.97 -4.51 -4.77
C ARG A 190 8.82 -5.10 -3.37
N ARG A 191 7.59 -5.33 -2.93
CA ARG A 191 7.27 -6.04 -1.69
C ARG A 191 6.47 -7.29 -1.99
N THR A 192 6.91 -8.43 -1.48
CA THR A 192 6.19 -9.71 -1.60
C THR A 192 5.55 -10.04 -0.27
N PHE A 193 4.26 -10.34 -0.31
CA PHE A 193 3.47 -10.67 0.86
C PHE A 193 2.94 -12.10 0.77
N LYS A 194 2.91 -12.78 1.91
CA LYS A 194 2.28 -14.07 2.12
C LYS A 194 0.99 -13.88 2.91
N ARG A 195 -0.09 -14.54 2.50
CA ARG A 195 -1.34 -14.55 3.26
C ARG A 195 -1.17 -15.38 4.53
N LEU A 196 -1.62 -14.83 5.64
CA LEU A 196 -1.63 -15.49 6.94
C LEU A 196 -2.91 -16.32 7.14
N SER A 197 -2.84 -17.32 7.99
CA SER A 197 -4.02 -17.94 8.59
C SER A 197 -4.73 -16.94 9.53
N SER A 198 -5.97 -17.24 9.91
CA SER A 198 -6.71 -16.37 10.84
C SER A 198 -6.00 -16.25 12.20
N GLU A 199 -5.44 -17.36 12.71
CA GLU A 199 -4.73 -17.39 13.99
C GLU A 199 -3.44 -16.56 13.93
N GLU A 200 -2.63 -16.75 12.87
CA GLU A 200 -1.41 -15.96 12.64
C GLU A 200 -1.74 -14.45 12.48
N ALA A 201 -2.85 -14.13 11.82
CA ALA A 201 -3.29 -12.75 11.61
C ALA A 201 -3.75 -12.08 12.92
N GLU A 202 -4.47 -12.80 13.78
CA GLU A 202 -4.89 -12.32 15.09
C GLU A 202 -3.70 -12.09 16.01
N GLU A 203 -2.75 -13.03 16.05
CA GLU A 203 -1.52 -12.90 16.84
C GLU A 203 -0.67 -11.71 16.37
N LEU A 204 -0.42 -11.59 15.06
CA LEU A 204 0.34 -10.48 14.48
C LEU A 204 -0.31 -9.13 14.81
N LYS A 205 -1.64 -9.03 14.65
CA LYS A 205 -2.36 -7.78 14.91
C LYS A 205 -2.36 -7.44 16.40
N SER A 206 -2.62 -8.42 17.27
CA SER A 206 -2.57 -8.19 18.71
C SER A 206 -1.17 -7.82 19.19
N GLY A 207 -0.12 -8.41 18.62
CA GLY A 207 1.27 -8.04 18.90
C GLY A 207 1.53 -6.58 18.54
N TYR A 208 1.23 -6.23 17.29
CA TYR A 208 1.39 -4.88 16.76
C TYR A 208 0.65 -3.81 17.59
N ASP A 209 -0.62 -4.05 17.94
CA ASP A 209 -1.42 -3.10 18.72
C ASP A 209 -0.84 -2.89 20.13
N ARG A 210 -0.28 -3.94 20.76
CA ARG A 210 0.42 -3.82 22.07
C ARG A 210 1.72 -3.03 21.95
N ASP A 211 2.53 -3.31 20.94
CA ASP A 211 3.81 -2.63 20.73
C ASP A 211 3.58 -1.15 20.44
N TYR A 212 2.51 -0.83 19.71
CA TYR A 212 2.07 0.54 19.49
C TYR A 212 1.63 1.25 20.78
N GLU A 213 0.77 0.63 21.58
CA GLU A 213 0.33 1.19 22.87
C GLU A 213 1.53 1.45 23.78
N TYR A 214 2.46 0.49 23.84
CA TYR A 214 3.71 0.64 24.57
C TYR A 214 4.53 1.83 24.06
N ALA A 215 4.72 1.95 22.74
CA ALA A 215 5.45 3.05 22.12
C ALA A 215 4.78 4.42 22.40
N LEU A 216 3.44 4.49 22.39
CA LEU A 216 2.69 5.69 22.75
C LEU A 216 2.91 6.11 24.21
N GLU A 217 2.88 5.15 25.15
CA GLU A 217 3.04 5.43 26.58
C GLU A 217 4.48 5.83 26.94
N HIS A 218 5.45 5.18 26.27
CA HIS A 218 6.87 5.27 26.59
C HIS A 218 7.67 6.18 25.66
N HIS A 219 7.02 6.94 24.75
CA HIS A 219 7.66 7.92 23.84
C HIS A 219 8.46 9.06 24.53
N LYS A 220 8.62 9.02 25.86
CA LYS A 220 9.39 10.00 26.65
C LYS A 220 10.86 9.98 26.21
N GLY A 221 11.22 10.76 25.20
CA GLY A 221 12.61 10.91 24.77
C GLY A 221 12.84 11.36 23.32
N TRP A 222 11.81 11.43 22.48
CA TRP A 222 11.95 11.90 21.09
C TRP A 222 11.97 13.45 21.03
N ASP A 223 12.68 14.07 21.97
CA ASP A 223 12.92 15.52 22.11
C ASP A 223 13.97 16.03 21.09
N HIS A 224 14.35 15.21 20.13
CA HIS A 224 15.38 15.55 19.16
C HIS A 224 14.78 15.80 17.79
N TYR A 225 14.95 17.06 17.35
CA TYR A 225 14.75 17.61 16.01
C TYR A 225 15.16 16.69 14.83
N GLY A 226 15.98 15.66 15.08
CA GLY A 226 16.45 14.68 14.11
C GLY A 226 15.47 13.55 13.80
N ASP A 227 14.61 13.16 14.75
CA ASP A 227 13.86 11.90 14.60
C ASP A 227 12.55 12.08 13.82
N TYR A 228 12.05 13.31 13.73
CA TYR A 228 11.00 13.70 12.78
C TYR A 228 11.48 13.72 11.31
N ALA A 229 12.76 13.40 11.06
CA ALA A 229 13.35 13.30 9.72
C ALA A 229 13.39 11.86 9.17
N ILE A 230 12.91 10.88 9.94
CA ILE A 230 12.86 9.48 9.55
C ILE A 230 11.49 9.19 8.94
N TRP A 231 11.33 9.58 7.68
CA TRP A 231 10.19 9.19 6.84
C TRP A 231 10.78 8.71 5.50
N ARG A 232 10.68 7.41 5.21
CA ARG A 232 11.20 6.77 3.99
C ARG A 232 10.20 5.77 3.43
#